data_AF-A0A8W8LVW4-F1
#
_entry.id   AF-A0A8W8LVW4-F1
#
_cell.length_a   1.000
_cell.length_b   1.000
_cell.length_c   1.000
_cell.angle_alpha   90.00
_cell.angle_beta   90.00
_cell.angle_gamma   90.00
#
_symmetry.space_group_name_H-M   'P 1'
#
loop_
_entity.id
_entity.type
_entity.pdbx_description
1 polymer ?
#
loop_
_entity_poly.entity_id
_entity_poly.type
_entity_poly.pdbx_seq_one_letter_code
_entity_poly.pdbx_strand_id
1 'polypeptide(L)'
;MLAQNQGNSDGIENGRIASAVAQKNDGQSYLLKVYRELGLSPGCHTRRLALLRDMQARKRKAICSTWKYKLRRIQLKNRRVKSNAVKELREGDSYGSSVELMIHQDINEIPSPRVPPKDVGIKSASIHVYFDL
;
A
#
# COMPACT_ATOMS: atom_id res chain seq x y z
N MET A 1 -5.07 12.85 -42.69
CA MET A 1 -5.59 13.25 -41.36
C MET A 1 -5.85 11.99 -40.56
N LEU A 2 -4.92 11.59 -39.69
CA LEU A 2 -5.12 10.49 -38.75
C LEU A 2 -5.65 11.10 -37.44
N ALA A 3 -6.94 10.94 -37.18
CA ALA A 3 -7.53 11.32 -35.91
C ALA A 3 -7.02 10.33 -34.85
N GLN A 4 -6.22 10.84 -33.91
CA GLN A 4 -5.84 10.10 -32.71
C GLN A 4 -7.10 9.90 -31.86
N ASN A 5 -7.56 8.66 -31.76
CA ASN A 5 -8.53 8.26 -30.73
C ASN A 5 -7.83 8.30 -29.36
N GLN A 6 -7.76 9.49 -28.74
CA GLN A 6 -7.52 9.60 -27.31
C GLN A 6 -8.80 9.18 -26.58
N GLY A 7 -8.97 7.86 -26.47
CA GLY A 7 -10.15 7.26 -25.87
C GLY A 7 -10.16 7.37 -24.36
N ASN A 8 -10.95 8.31 -23.83
CA ASN A 8 -11.85 8.13 -22.68
C ASN A 8 -11.30 7.52 -21.36
N SER A 9 -9.97 7.50 -21.14
CA SER A 9 -9.34 6.94 -19.93
C SER A 9 -9.80 7.69 -18.67
N ASP A 10 -9.88 9.01 -18.78
CA ASP A 10 -10.14 9.90 -17.66
C ASP A 10 -11.59 9.75 -17.17
N GLY A 11 -12.54 9.49 -18.07
CA GLY A 11 -13.94 9.29 -17.71
C GLY A 11 -14.18 8.02 -16.87
N ILE A 12 -13.46 6.94 -17.16
CA ILE A 12 -13.59 5.67 -16.42
C ILE A 12 -12.93 5.78 -15.05
N GLU A 13 -11.76 6.42 -14.96
CA GLU A 13 -11.07 6.67 -13.69
C GLU A 13 -11.89 7.60 -12.79
N ASN A 14 -12.36 8.72 -13.33
CA ASN A 14 -13.19 9.68 -12.60
C ASN A 14 -14.49 9.05 -12.09
N GLY A 15 -15.12 8.18 -12.89
CA GLY A 15 -16.31 7.44 -12.48
C GLY A 15 -16.05 6.51 -11.29
N ARG A 16 -14.94 5.77 -11.29
CA ARG A 16 -14.56 4.88 -10.18
C ARG A 16 -14.29 5.66 -8.89
N ILE A 17 -13.60 6.79 -9.01
CA ILE A 17 -13.32 7.68 -7.87
C ILE A 17 -14.63 8.24 -7.32
N ALA A 18 -15.51 8.76 -8.18
CA ALA A 18 -16.82 9.29 -7.77
C ALA A 18 -17.67 8.22 -7.07
N SER A 19 -17.75 7.01 -7.61
CA SER A 19 -18.45 5.88 -6.99
C SER A 19 -17.85 5.50 -5.63
N ALA A 20 -16.52 5.49 -5.50
CA ALA A 20 -15.84 5.19 -4.25
C ALA A 20 -16.13 6.24 -3.17
N VAL A 21 -16.15 7.53 -3.55
CA VAL A 21 -16.50 8.64 -2.66
C VAL A 21 -17.97 8.54 -2.24
N ALA A 22 -18.89 8.33 -3.18
CA ALA A 22 -20.31 8.15 -2.88
C ALA A 22 -20.53 6.98 -1.92
N GLN A 23 -19.92 5.82 -2.20
CA GLN A 23 -19.99 4.65 -1.33
C GLN A 23 -19.45 4.92 0.09
N LYS A 24 -18.39 5.72 0.22
CA LYS A 24 -17.79 6.06 1.51
C LYS A 24 -18.68 7.00 2.33
N ASN A 25 -19.31 7.98 1.66
CA ASN A 25 -20.11 9.01 2.32
C ASN A 25 -21.54 8.52 2.60
N ASP A 26 -22.18 7.93 1.61
CA ASP A 26 -23.60 7.56 1.64
C ASP A 26 -23.84 6.07 1.96
N GLY A 27 -22.78 5.25 1.97
CA GLY A 27 -22.88 3.80 2.08
C GLY A 27 -23.25 3.15 0.75
N GLN A 28 -23.34 1.83 0.72
CA GLN A 28 -23.70 1.03 -0.46
C GLN A 28 -25.14 1.28 -0.93
N SER A 29 -26.02 1.77 -0.07
CA SER A 29 -27.37 2.20 -0.46
C SER A 29 -27.38 3.38 -1.44
N TYR A 30 -26.25 4.09 -1.67
CA TYR A 30 -26.16 5.12 -2.71
C TYR A 30 -26.59 4.59 -4.08
N LEU A 31 -26.25 3.34 -4.41
CA LEU A 31 -26.67 2.71 -5.65
C LEU A 31 -28.19 2.69 -5.79
N LEU A 32 -28.93 2.41 -4.70
CA LEU A 32 -30.40 2.39 -4.74
C LEU A 32 -31.00 3.78 -5.00
N LYS A 33 -30.31 4.86 -4.62
CA LYS A 33 -30.69 6.23 -4.98
C LYS A 33 -30.48 6.47 -6.48
N VAL A 34 -29.31 6.07 -7.01
CA VAL A 34 -29.00 6.18 -8.44
C VAL A 34 -30.01 5.41 -9.30
N TYR A 35 -30.34 4.17 -8.93
CA TYR A 35 -31.38 3.40 -9.63
C TYR A 35 -32.72 4.12 -9.64
N ARG A 36 -33.10 4.74 -8.51
CA ARG A 36 -34.34 5.53 -8.41
C ARG A 36 -34.34 6.74 -9.35
N GLU A 37 -33.23 7.47 -9.40
CA GLU A 37 -33.06 8.66 -10.25
C GLU A 37 -33.08 8.29 -11.73
N LEU A 38 -32.51 7.14 -12.10
CA LEU A 38 -32.54 6.62 -13.46
C LEU A 38 -33.89 5.98 -13.85
N GLY A 39 -34.87 5.92 -12.94
CA GLY A 39 -36.15 5.26 -13.18
C GLY A 39 -36.03 3.73 -13.34
N LEU A 40 -34.93 3.14 -12.85
CA LEU A 40 -34.64 1.71 -12.96
C LEU A 40 -34.93 0.98 -11.64
N SER A 41 -35.39 -0.27 -11.73
CA SER A 41 -35.51 -1.12 -10.55
C SER A 41 -34.17 -1.79 -10.23
N PRO A 42 -33.63 -1.65 -9.01
CA PRO A 42 -32.37 -2.27 -8.61
C PRO A 42 -32.43 -3.80 -8.48
N GLY A 43 -33.63 -4.40 -8.52
CA GLY A 43 -33.82 -5.84 -8.27
C GLY A 43 -33.68 -6.23 -6.79
N CYS A 44 -34.11 -7.46 -6.45
CA CYS A 44 -34.13 -7.95 -5.08
C CYS A 44 -32.71 -8.18 -4.50
N HIS A 45 -31.80 -8.72 -5.32
CA HIS A 45 -30.45 -9.07 -4.89
C HIS A 45 -29.62 -7.82 -4.56
N THR A 46 -29.60 -6.83 -5.45
CA THR A 46 -28.87 -5.57 -5.26
C THR A 46 -29.35 -4.85 -4.01
N ARG A 47 -30.67 -4.76 -3.81
CA ARG A 47 -31.27 -4.16 -2.62
C ARG A 47 -30.82 -4.87 -1.35
N ARG A 48 -30.92 -6.20 -1.32
CA ARG A 48 -30.48 -7.01 -0.17
C ARG A 48 -28.99 -6.81 0.11
N LEU A 49 -28.15 -6.85 -0.93
CA LEU A 49 -26.71 -6.71 -0.80
C LEU A 49 -26.32 -5.34 -0.24
N ALA A 50 -26.90 -4.26 -0.77
CA ALA A 50 -26.65 -2.90 -0.31
C ALA A 50 -26.96 -2.76 1.20
N LEU A 51 -28.13 -3.22 1.63
CA LEU A 51 -28.55 -3.20 3.04
C LEU A 51 -27.59 -4.00 3.93
N LEU A 52 -27.20 -5.20 3.51
CA LEU A 52 -26.27 -6.05 4.26
C LEU A 52 -24.90 -5.38 4.41
N ARG A 53 -24.38 -4.77 3.34
CA ARG A 53 -23.09 -4.07 3.39
C ARG A 53 -23.14 -2.85 4.29
N ASP A 54 -24.23 -2.09 4.27
CA ASP A 54 -24.41 -0.94 5.16
C ASP A 54 -24.53 -1.35 6.62
N MET A 55 -25.24 -2.44 6.91
CA MET A 55 -25.28 -3.03 8.24
C MET A 55 -23.88 -3.43 8.72
N GLN A 56 -23.10 -4.10 7.87
CA GLN A 56 -21.71 -4.48 8.21
C GLN A 56 -20.84 -3.25 8.44
N ALA A 57 -20.97 -2.21 7.62
CA ALA A 57 -20.24 -0.96 7.78
C ALA A 57 -20.58 -0.28 9.12
N ARG A 58 -21.86 -0.21 9.48
CA ARG A 58 -22.30 0.32 10.79
C ARG A 58 -21.73 -0.49 11.95
N LYS A 59 -21.80 -1.82 11.89
CA LYS A 59 -21.19 -2.71 12.91
C LYS A 59 -19.69 -2.46 13.05
N ARG A 60 -18.95 -2.41 11.94
CA ARG A 60 -17.52 -2.11 11.95
C ARG A 60 -17.23 -0.74 12.55
N LYS A 61 -17.99 0.30 12.18
CA LYS A 61 -17.84 1.66 12.72
C LYS A 61 -18.04 1.68 14.24
N ALA A 62 -19.08 1.02 14.74
CA ALA A 62 -19.36 0.91 16.17
C ALA A 62 -18.23 0.18 16.93
N ILE A 63 -17.68 -0.90 16.36
CA ILE A 63 -16.52 -1.59 16.93
C ILE A 63 -15.29 -0.66 16.94
N CYS A 64 -15.04 0.03 15.83
CA CYS A 64 -13.87 0.91 15.68
C CYS A 64 -13.90 2.13 16.61
N SER A 65 -15.08 2.59 17.01
CA SER A 65 -15.21 3.70 17.95
C SER A 65 -14.93 3.30 19.40
N THR A 66 -14.94 2.00 19.74
CA THR A 66 -14.68 1.53 21.10
C THR A 66 -13.24 1.81 21.56
N TRP A 67 -13.08 2.07 22.86
CA TRP A 67 -11.77 2.23 23.47
C TRP A 67 -10.85 1.03 23.25
N LYS A 68 -11.36 -0.19 23.47
CA LYS A 68 -10.61 -1.44 23.30
C LYS A 68 -10.01 -1.56 21.89
N TYR A 69 -10.79 -1.23 20.86
CA TYR A 69 -10.31 -1.25 19.48
C TYR A 69 -9.21 -0.20 19.24
N LYS A 70 -9.42 1.04 19.70
CA LYS A 70 -8.43 2.12 19.57
C LYS A 70 -7.12 1.79 20.28
N LEU A 71 -7.19 1.25 21.50
CA LEU A 71 -6.04 0.80 22.27
C LEU A 71 -5.30 -0.32 21.53
N ARG A 72 -6.01 -1.35 21.06
CA ARG A 72 -5.41 -2.44 20.28
C ARG A 72 -4.73 -1.94 19.01
N ARG A 73 -5.32 -0.97 18.31
CA ARG A 73 -4.72 -0.33 17.13
C ARG A 73 -3.38 0.33 17.47
N ILE A 74 -3.29 1.06 18.58
CA ILE A 74 -2.04 1.70 19.04
C ILE A 74 -0.99 0.63 19.39
N GLN A 75 -1.38 -0.40 20.14
CA GLN A 75 -0.49 -1.51 20.49
C GLN A 75 0.09 -2.20 19.24
N LEU A 76 -0.76 -2.47 18.23
CA LEU A 76 -0.33 -3.06 16.97
C LEU A 76 0.59 -2.12 16.18
N LYS A 77 0.31 -0.82 16.16
CA LYS A 77 1.20 0.18 15.56
C LYS A 77 2.58 0.16 16.23
N ASN A 78 2.62 0.19 17.56
CA ASN A 78 3.87 0.16 18.32
C ASN A 78 4.65 -1.14 18.09
N ARG A 79 3.96 -2.30 18.02
CA ARG A 79 4.59 -3.59 17.67
C ARG A 79 5.20 -3.56 16.27
N ARG A 80 4.47 -3.00 15.29
CA ARG A 80 4.95 -2.88 13.91
C ARG A 80 6.19 -2.00 13.84
N VAL A 81 6.17 -0.83 14.48
CA VAL A 81 7.31 0.10 14.51
C VAL A 81 8.54 -0.58 15.12
N LYS A 82 8.40 -1.26 16.27
CA LYS A 82 9.51 -2.02 16.88
C LYS A 82 10.05 -3.11 15.97
N SER A 83 9.16 -3.87 15.32
CA SER A 83 9.58 -4.92 14.38
C SER A 83 10.27 -4.35 13.15
N ASN A 84 9.82 -3.21 12.64
CA ASN A 84 10.43 -2.55 11.49
C ASN A 84 11.82 -2.04 11.85
N ALA A 85 12.00 -1.39 13.00
CA ALA A 85 13.31 -0.89 13.44
C ALA A 85 14.37 -2.01 13.54
N VAL A 86 14.00 -3.20 14.01
CA VAL A 86 14.91 -4.36 14.05
C VAL A 86 15.26 -4.86 12.65
N LYS A 87 14.29 -4.86 11.72
CA LYS A 87 14.52 -5.27 10.33
C LYS A 87 15.40 -4.26 9.60
N GLU A 88 15.11 -2.97 9.74
CA GLU A 88 15.92 -1.88 9.19
C GLU A 88 17.36 -1.95 9.70
N LEU A 89 17.58 -2.20 11.00
CA LEU A 89 18.92 -2.40 11.55
C LEU A 89 19.64 -3.61 10.94
N ARG A 90 18.91 -4.73 10.73
CA ARG A 90 19.47 -5.95 10.13
C ARG A 90 19.83 -5.77 8.66
N GLU A 91 18.98 -5.08 7.92
CA GLU A 91 19.05 -4.97 6.46
C GLU A 91 19.89 -3.75 6.01
N GLY A 92 20.17 -2.81 6.91
CA GLY A 92 20.97 -1.62 6.65
C GLY A 92 20.26 -0.57 5.80
N ASP A 93 21.03 0.35 5.21
CA ASP A 93 20.53 1.50 4.45
C ASP A 93 19.73 1.14 3.19
N SER A 94 19.67 -0.14 2.80
CA SER A 94 18.93 -0.60 1.62
C SER A 94 17.40 -0.55 1.80
N TYR A 95 16.88 -0.63 3.04
CA TYR A 95 15.44 -0.74 3.32
C TYR A 95 14.95 0.18 4.44
N GLY A 96 15.71 1.23 4.78
CA GLY A 96 15.25 2.24 5.70
C GLY A 96 13.95 2.88 5.22
N SER A 97 12.97 3.03 6.10
CA SER A 97 11.66 3.65 5.77
C SER A 97 11.72 5.08 5.21
N SER A 98 12.90 5.71 5.23
CA SER A 98 13.16 7.06 4.71
C SER A 98 14.11 7.11 3.52
N VAL A 99 14.52 5.96 2.95
CA VAL A 99 15.49 5.93 1.83
C VAL A 99 14.96 6.68 0.60
N GLU A 100 13.65 6.59 0.32
CA GLU A 100 13.00 7.30 -0.80
C GLU A 100 12.91 8.83 -0.58
N LEU A 101 12.95 9.30 0.67
CA LEU A 101 12.95 10.73 1.00
C LEU A 101 14.35 11.34 1.03
N MET A 102 15.40 10.50 0.99
CA MET A 102 16.74 11.00 0.71
C MET A 102 16.81 11.28 -0.78
N ILE A 103 16.64 12.56 -1.13
CA ILE A 103 17.03 13.09 -2.45
C ILE A 103 18.53 12.86 -2.53
N HIS A 104 18.94 11.69 -3.01
CA HIS A 104 20.23 11.56 -3.62
C HIS A 104 20.18 12.49 -4.83
N GLN A 105 20.86 13.63 -4.75
CA GLN A 105 21.33 14.32 -5.95
C GLN A 105 21.87 13.22 -6.86
N ASP A 106 21.37 13.09 -8.09
CA ASP A 106 21.87 12.09 -9.04
C ASP A 106 23.39 12.19 -9.07
N ILE A 107 24.04 11.24 -8.39
CA ILE A 107 25.49 11.20 -8.29
C ILE A 107 25.92 10.56 -9.59
N ASN A 108 26.26 11.39 -10.57
CA ASN A 108 26.78 10.94 -11.86
C ASN A 108 28.10 10.14 -11.72
N GLU A 109 28.73 10.22 -10.53
CA GLU A 109 30.00 9.55 -10.23
C GLU A 109 29.95 8.89 -8.84
N ILE A 110 30.54 7.70 -8.74
CA ILE A 110 30.67 6.96 -7.48
C ILE A 110 31.63 7.74 -6.56
N PRO A 111 31.23 8.12 -5.34
CA PRO A 111 32.10 8.84 -4.43
C PRO A 111 33.31 7.98 -4.06
N SER A 112 34.49 8.60 -4.05
CA SER A 112 35.73 7.91 -3.67
C SER A 112 35.62 7.32 -2.26
N PRO A 113 36.17 6.11 -2.02
CA PRO A 113 36.08 5.47 -0.72
C PRO A 113 36.75 6.33 0.36
N ARG A 114 36.11 6.46 1.53
CA ARG A 114 36.63 7.26 2.67
C ARG A 114 37.98 6.78 3.18
N VAL A 115 38.30 5.50 2.95
CA VAL A 115 39.55 4.88 3.35
C VAL A 115 40.10 4.16 2.11
N PRO A 116 41.36 4.39 1.73
CA PRO A 116 41.96 3.68 0.62
C PRO A 116 41.98 2.17 0.93
N PRO A 117 41.62 1.31 -0.03
CA PRO A 117 41.70 -0.12 0.17
C PRO A 117 43.12 -0.50 0.55
N LYS A 118 43.26 -1.24 1.65
CA LYS A 118 44.54 -1.83 2.02
C LYS A 118 44.67 -3.14 1.27
N ASP A 119 45.71 -3.28 0.46
CA ASP A 119 46.09 -4.56 -0.13
C ASP A 119 46.54 -5.50 0.98
N VAL A 120 45.59 -6.23 1.54
CA VAL A 120 45.89 -7.35 2.41
C VAL A 120 46.22 -8.52 1.48
N GLY A 121 47.49 -8.62 1.09
CA GLY A 121 47.98 -9.68 0.21
C GLY A 121 47.38 -11.01 0.64
N ILE A 122 46.61 -11.64 -0.26
CA ILE A 122 45.95 -12.90 0.02
C ILE A 122 47.06 -13.93 0.24
N LYS A 123 47.27 -14.34 1.48
CA LYS A 123 48.10 -15.51 1.74
C LYS A 123 47.39 -16.67 1.05
N SER A 124 48.06 -17.29 0.08
CA SER A 124 47.58 -18.49 -0.60
C SER A 124 47.44 -19.61 0.43
N ALA A 125 46.31 -19.63 1.14
CA ALA A 125 45.91 -20.76 1.95
C ALA A 125 45.38 -21.82 0.98
N SER A 126 46.03 -22.98 0.93
CA SER A 126 45.53 -24.14 0.17
C SER A 126 44.28 -24.69 0.88
N ILE A 127 43.16 -24.01 0.71
CA ILE A 127 41.88 -24.46 1.21
C ILE A 127 41.35 -25.46 0.19
N HIS A 128 41.52 -26.75 0.49
CA HIS A 128 40.94 -27.82 -0.31
C HIS A 128 39.44 -27.86 -0.07
N VAL A 129 38.67 -27.50 -1.09
CA VAL A 129 37.21 -27.63 -1.11
C VAL A 129 36.88 -28.95 -1.80
N TYR A 130 36.25 -29.87 -1.07
CA TYR A 130 35.74 -31.12 -1.62
C TYR A 130 34.26 -30.96 -1.91
N PHE A 131 33.84 -31.43 -3.08
CA PHE A 131 32.43 -31.55 -3.45
C PHE A 131 32.06 -33.03 -3.38
N ASP A 132 31.04 -33.35 -2.60
CA ASP A 132 30.43 -34.68 -2.63
C ASP A 132 29.66 -34.83 -3.95
N LEU A 133 30.08 -35.81 -4.75
CA LEU A 133 29.37 -36.28 -5.95
C LEU A 133 28.48 -37.47 -5.60
#